data_AF-A0A946KAH2-F1
#
_entry.id   AF-A0A946KAH2-F1
#
_cell.length_a   1.000
_cell.length_b   1.000
_cell.length_c   1.000
_cell.angle_alpha   90.00
_cell.angle_beta   90.00
_cell.angle_gamma   90.00
#
_symmetry.space_group_name_H-M   'P 1'
#
loop_
_entity.id
_entity.type
_entity.pdbx_description
1 polymer ?
#
loop_
_entity_poly.entity_id
_entity_poly.type
_entity_poly.pdbx_seq_one_letter_code
_entity_poly.pdbx_strand_id
1 'polypeptide(L)' 'MMCGCSFQTVSLEDLQKVKAGMSPEKVVEIMGDPDEEVKLDETPMYYAYHIDNEKWVIDFEDGKVGQKSKSDNFMH' A
#
# COMPACT_ATOMS: atom_id res chain seq x y z
N MET A 1 -11.06 27.61 0.08
CA MET A 1 -10.00 26.66 -0.34
C MET A 1 -10.55 25.27 -0.14
N MET A 2 -11.11 24.67 -1.19
CA MET A 2 -11.56 23.28 -1.14
C MET A 2 -10.47 22.43 -1.78
N CYS A 3 -9.55 21.92 -0.98
CA CYS A 3 -8.72 20.79 -1.38
C CYS A 3 -9.66 19.58 -1.38
N GLY A 4 -10.29 19.33 -2.52
CA GLY A 4 -10.94 18.05 -2.77
C GLY A 4 -9.83 17.01 -2.77
N CYS A 5 -9.61 16.35 -1.63
CA CYS A 5 -8.94 15.07 -1.61
C CYS A 5 -9.85 14.15 -2.41
N SER A 6 -9.58 14.05 -3.71
CA SER A 6 -10.15 13.01 -4.54
C SER A 6 -9.88 11.71 -3.80
N PHE A 7 -10.94 11.03 -3.36
CA PHE A 7 -10.85 9.65 -2.97
C PHE A 7 -10.41 8.90 -4.23
N GLN A 8 -9.09 8.83 -4.44
CA GLN A 8 -8.52 8.05 -5.52
C GLN A 8 -8.75 6.61 -5.13
N THR A 9 -9.79 6.03 -5.71
CA THR A 9 -10.00 4.61 -5.65
C THR A 9 -8.79 3.95 -6.31
N VAL A 10 -7.95 3.34 -5.49
CA VAL A 10 -6.78 2.60 -5.96
C VAL A 10 -7.20 1.43 -6.83
N SER A 11 -6.45 1.21 -7.91
CA SER A 11 -6.72 0.15 -8.87
C SER A 11 -5.61 -0.91 -8.87
N LEU A 12 -5.93 -2.10 -9.40
CA LEU A 12 -4.92 -3.15 -9.62
C LEU A 12 -3.82 -2.69 -10.59
N GLU A 13 -4.13 -1.79 -11.52
CA GLU A 13 -3.14 -1.21 -12.43
C GLU A 13 -2.12 -0.34 -11.70
N ASP A 14 -2.54 0.38 -10.66
CA ASP A 14 -1.63 1.15 -9.80
C ASP A 14 -0.74 0.22 -8.98
N LEU A 15 -1.32 -0.87 -8.44
CA LEU A 15 -0.56 -1.88 -7.70
C LEU A 15 0.52 -2.55 -8.57
N GLN A 16 0.28 -2.70 -9.88
CA GLN A 16 1.27 -3.21 -10.83
C GLN A 16 2.44 -2.23 -11.08
N LYS A 17 2.22 -0.92 -10.93
CA LYS A 17 3.28 0.10 -11.03
C LYS A 17 4.23 0.06 -9.84
N VAL A 18 3.76 -0.40 -8.67
CA VAL A 18 4.60 -0.61 -7.49
C VAL A 18 5.56 -1.78 -7.73
N LYS A 19 6.86 -1.56 -7.59
CA LYS A 19 7.90 -2.58 -7.81
C LYS A 19 8.73 -2.79 -6.56
N ALA A 20 9.29 -4.00 -6.43
CA ALA A 20 10.26 -4.29 -5.39
C ALA A 20 11.41 -3.28 -5.40
N GLY A 21 11.87 -2.87 -4.22
CA GLY A 21 12.91 -1.86 -4.03
C GLY A 21 12.42 -0.40 -4.00
N MET A 22 11.15 -0.11 -4.28
CA MET A 22 10.59 1.24 -4.15
C MET A 22 10.48 1.68 -2.68
N SER A 23 10.64 2.97 -2.40
CA SER A 23 10.40 3.51 -1.05
C SER A 23 8.90 3.61 -0.73
N PRO A 24 8.50 3.57 0.55
CA PRO A 24 7.12 3.77 0.98
C PRO A 24 6.50 5.06 0.42
N GLU A 25 7.25 6.16 0.40
CA GLU A 25 6.81 7.43 -0.17
C GLU A 25 6.41 7.28 -1.65
N LYS A 26 7.18 6.50 -2.42
CA LYS A 26 6.88 6.27 -3.83
C LYS A 26 5.65 5.39 -4.02
N VAL A 27 5.38 4.48 -3.08
CA VAL A 27 4.15 3.69 -3.06
C VAL A 27 2.96 4.61 -2.83
N VAL A 28 3.03 5.52 -1.87
CA VAL A 28 1.97 6.50 -1.58
C VAL A 28 1.75 7.46 -2.76
N GLU A 29 2.78 7.85 -3.49
CA GLU A 29 2.60 8.65 -4.72
C GLU A 29 1.83 7.90 -5.84
N ILE A 30 1.91 6.57 -5.87
CA ILE A 30 1.27 5.73 -6.90
C ILE A 30 -0.14 5.30 -6.45
N MET A 31 -0.25 4.88 -5.20
CA MET A 31 -1.41 4.22 -4.62
C MET A 31 -2.23 5.16 -3.72
N GLY A 32 -1.76 6.37 -3.45
CA GLY A 32 -2.34 7.20 -2.40
C GLY A 32 -2.11 6.65 -0.99
N ASP A 33 -2.83 7.23 -0.04
CA ASP A 33 -2.77 6.84 1.36
C ASP A 33 -3.29 5.40 1.56
N PRO A 34 -2.59 4.56 2.31
CA PRO A 34 -3.07 3.22 2.63
C PRO A 34 -4.26 3.26 3.58
N ASP A 35 -5.12 2.24 3.48
CA ASP A 35 -6.21 2.04 4.43
C ASP A 35 -5.67 1.68 5.83
N GLU A 36 -4.61 0.88 5.87
CA GLU A 36 -3.90 0.50 7.09
C GLU A 36 -2.40 0.60 6.89
N GLU A 37 -1.70 1.10 7.90
CA GLU A 37 -0.23 1.10 7.96
C GLU A 37 0.26 0.59 9.31
N VAL A 38 1.36 -0.15 9.31
CA VAL A 38 2.11 -0.48 10.52
C VAL A 38 3.54 -0.02 10.37
N LYS A 39 4.05 0.60 11.44
CA LYS A 39 5.40 1.15 11.53
C LYS A 39 6.14 0.55 12.72
N LEU A 40 7.43 0.31 12.54
CA LEU A 40 8.38 0.00 13.62
C LEU A 40 9.40 1.14 13.70
N ASP A 41 9.48 1.82 14.84
CA ASP A 41 10.40 2.96 15.04
C ASP A 41 10.35 3.96 13.87
N GLU A 42 9.14 4.35 13.47
CA GLU A 42 8.85 5.27 12.36
C GLU A 42 9.07 4.71 10.94
N THR A 43 9.63 3.50 10.81
CA THR A 43 9.82 2.82 9.52
C THR A 43 8.56 2.04 9.15
N PRO A 44 7.91 2.31 8.00
CA PRO A 44 6.79 1.51 7.51
C PRO A 44 7.22 0.06 7.31
N MET A 45 6.48 -0.87 7.92
CA MET A 45 6.66 -2.31 7.80
C MET A 45 5.68 -2.92 6.82
N TYR A 46 4.42 -2.46 6.82
CA TYR A 46 3.45 -2.82 5.79
C TYR A 46 2.46 -1.70 5.52
N TYR A 47 1.95 -1.66 4.29
CA TYR A 47 0.75 -0.92 3.89
C TYR A 47 -0.32 -1.88 3.36
N ALA A 48 -1.57 -1.64 3.73
CA ALA A 48 -2.70 -2.36 3.17
C ALA A 48 -3.66 -1.44 2.43
N TYR A 49 -4.19 -1.93 1.32
CA TYR A 49 -5.09 -1.25 0.40
C TYR A 49 -6.27 -2.15 0.06
N HIS A 50 -7.48 -1.59 -0.01
CA HIS A 50 -8.65 -2.25 -0.55
C HIS A 50 -8.80 -1.88 -2.03
N ILE A 51 -8.70 -2.88 -2.88
CA ILE A 51 -8.78 -2.76 -4.35
C ILE A 51 -9.83 -3.75 -4.82
N ASP A 52 -10.89 -3.28 -5.48
CA ASP A 52 -11.96 -4.12 -6.04
C ASP A 52 -12.55 -5.18 -5.07
N ASN A 53 -12.79 -4.79 -3.81
CA ASN A 53 -13.22 -5.65 -2.69
C ASN A 53 -12.18 -6.68 -2.18
N GLU A 54 -10.94 -6.59 -2.61
CA GLU A 54 -9.84 -7.41 -2.12
C GLU A 54 -8.86 -6.57 -1.28
N LYS A 55 -8.39 -7.12 -0.17
CA LYS A 55 -7.32 -6.50 0.63
C LYS A 55 -5.97 -6.94 0.06
N TRP A 56 -5.15 -5.97 -0.33
CA TRP A 56 -3.79 -6.15 -0.80
C TRP A 56 -2.82 -5.56 0.21
N VAL A 57 -1.75 -6.28 0.51
CA VAL A 57 -0.70 -5.87 1.44
C VAL A 57 0.61 -5.71 0.66
N ILE A 58 1.33 -4.65 1.00
CA ILE A 58 2.66 -4.35 0.50
C ILE A 58 3.58 -4.35 1.72
N ASP A 59 4.46 -5.33 1.79
CA ASP A 59 5.46 -5.47 2.85
C ASP A 59 6.70 -4.66 2.49
N PHE A 60 7.29 -4.03 3.51
CA PHE A 60 8.53 -3.28 3.40
C PHE A 60 9.64 -3.98 4.17
N GLU A 61 10.74 -4.22 3.47
CA GLU A 61 11.98 -4.77 4.02
C GLU A 61 13.07 -3.70 3.85
N ASP A 62 13.75 -3.35 4.94
CA ASP A 62 14.78 -2.29 4.94
C ASP A 62 14.28 -0.95 4.34
N GLY A 63 13.02 -0.59 4.61
CA GLY A 63 12.39 0.63 4.12
C GLY A 63 12.13 0.65 2.61
N LYS A 64 12.02 -0.53 1.98
CA LYS A 64 11.72 -0.69 0.55
C LYS A 64 10.70 -1.80 0.35
N VAL A 65 9.91 -1.71 -0.73
CA VAL A 65 8.96 -2.76 -1.10
C VAL A 65 9.70 -4.09 -1.25
N GLY A 66 9.36 -5.06 -0.40
CA GLY A 66 9.81 -6.44 -0.51
C GLY A 66 8.82 -7.23 -1.36
N GLN A 67 7.64 -7.50 -0.79
CA GLN A 67 6.60 -8.32 -1.40
C GLN A 67 5.25 -7.60 -1.46
N LYS A 68 4.43 -8.01 -2.42
CA LYS A 68 3.00 -7.66 -2.49
C LYS A 68 2.21 -8.95 -2.43
N SER A 69 1.23 -9.03 -1.54
CA SER A 69 0.41 -10.22 -1.36
C SER A 69 -1.05 -9.82 -1.20
N LYS A 70 -1.95 -10.68 -1.68
CA LYS A 70 -3.36 -10.53 -1.34
C LYS A 70 -3.55 -11.07 0.07
N SER A 71 -4.13 -10.26 0.95
CA SER A 71 -4.56 -10.68 2.28
C SER A 71 -5.91 -11.38 2.13
N ASP A 72 -5.88 -12.60 1.59
CA ASP A 72 -7.01 -13.52 1.75
C ASP A 72 -7.09 -13.82 3.25
N ASN A 73 -8.24 -13.49 3.86
CA ASN A 73 -8.56 -13.74 5.27
C ASN A 73 -7.82 -14.98 5.80
N PHE A 74 -6.88 -14.76 6.72
CA PHE A 74 -6.28 -15.81 7.53
C PHE A 74 -7.38 -16.40 8.43
N MET A 75 -8.15 -17.35 7.87
CA MET A 75 -8.89 -18.32 8.67
C MET A 75 -7.98 -19.53 8.85
N HIS A 76 -7.34 -19.63 10.02
CA HIS A 76 -6.86 -20.90 10.56
C HIS A 76 -7.25 -20.99 12.03
#